data_AF-A0A7V0MF02-F1
#
_entry.id   AF-A0A7V0MF02-F1
#
_cell.length_a   1.000
_cell.length_b   1.000
_cell.length_c   1.000
_cell.angle_alpha   90.00
_cell.angle_beta   90.00
_cell.angle_gamma   90.00
#
_symmetry.space_group_name_H-M   'P 1'
#
loop_
_entity.id
_entity.type
_entity.pdbx_description
1 polymer ?
#
loop_
_entity_poly.entity_id
_entity_poly.type
_entity_poly.pdbx_seq_one_letter_code
_entity_poly.pdbx_strand_id
1 'polypeptide(L)'
;LILATGVNAPNLDDWLRDHFFEQHCKLFCHRPFIWHIWDGRRRDGFHVLVNYHKLAAGNGKGRQLLENLTYSYLGDWITRQKEGVKRGEGGAEDRLAAALELQKRLIAIIEGEPPFDIFIRWKPIEDQPIGWEPDINGGVRLNIRPFMAQDIPGGRKGAGILRWKPNIKWNKDRGKEPYRPQEQYPWFWKDGEFTGNRVNDIHLSINDKQKARKGKKQT
;
A
#
# COMPACT_ATOMS: atom_id res chain seq x y z
N LEU A 1 22.00 14.12 -16.61
CA LEU A 1 20.69 13.59 -16.17
C LEU A 1 20.28 14.12 -14.78
N ILE A 2 21.05 13.86 -13.71
CA ILE A 2 20.70 14.25 -12.33
C ILE A 2 20.62 15.78 -12.14
N LEU A 3 21.57 16.53 -12.70
CA LEU A 3 21.56 18.01 -12.66
C LEU A 3 20.26 18.61 -13.25
N ALA A 4 19.69 17.97 -14.28
CA ALA A 4 18.43 18.41 -14.89
C ALA A 4 17.20 18.20 -13.99
N THR A 5 17.34 17.45 -12.89
CA THR A 5 16.26 17.24 -11.91
C THR A 5 16.20 18.35 -10.84
N GLY A 6 17.12 19.31 -10.86
CA GLY A 6 17.16 20.43 -9.90
C GLY A 6 17.60 20.03 -8.48
N VAL A 7 18.20 18.85 -8.32
CA VAL A 7 18.67 18.31 -7.04
C VAL A 7 20.15 18.02 -7.10
N ASN A 8 20.86 18.35 -6.02
CA ASN A 8 22.28 18.08 -5.87
C ASN A 8 22.51 16.68 -5.25
N ALA A 9 22.21 15.63 -6.02
CA ALA A 9 22.57 14.27 -5.66
C ALA A 9 23.91 13.91 -6.32
N PRO A 10 24.89 13.36 -5.57
CA PRO A 10 26.25 13.16 -6.08
C PRO A 10 26.33 12.03 -7.11
N ASN A 11 25.40 11.06 -7.09
CA ASN A 11 25.32 9.97 -8.05
C ASN A 11 23.88 9.45 -8.19
N LEU A 12 23.68 8.49 -9.10
CA LEU A 12 22.36 7.93 -9.40
C LEU A 12 21.76 7.15 -8.23
N ASP A 13 22.56 6.41 -7.46
CA ASP A 13 22.06 5.66 -6.31
C ASP A 13 21.48 6.61 -5.27
N ASP A 14 22.22 7.68 -4.94
CA ASP A 14 21.76 8.69 -3.99
C ASP A 14 20.48 9.39 -4.47
N TRP A 15 20.38 9.67 -5.78
CA TRP A 15 19.16 10.23 -6.35
C TRP A 15 17.97 9.26 -6.28
N LEU A 16 18.16 8.00 -6.68
CA LEU A 16 17.12 6.96 -6.62
C LEU A 16 16.64 6.72 -5.19
N ARG A 17 17.57 6.79 -4.24
CA ARG A 17 17.34 6.55 -2.81
C ARG A 17 16.58 7.69 -2.15
N ASP A 18 17.03 8.93 -2.32
CA ASP A 18 16.54 10.06 -1.50
C ASP A 18 15.59 11.03 -2.23
N HIS A 19 15.57 11.05 -3.57
CA HIS A 19 14.91 12.13 -4.32
C HIS A 19 13.90 11.63 -5.35
N PHE A 20 14.17 10.50 -6.00
CA PHE A 20 13.34 9.96 -7.09
C PHE A 20 11.87 9.91 -6.72
N PHE A 21 11.52 9.24 -5.61
CA PHE A 21 10.11 8.98 -5.32
C PHE A 21 9.33 10.25 -4.95
N GLU A 22 9.98 11.25 -4.32
CA GLU A 22 9.38 12.56 -4.07
C GLU A 22 9.09 13.30 -5.38
N GLN A 23 10.07 13.36 -6.28
CA GLN A 23 9.92 13.99 -7.59
C GLN A 23 8.85 13.27 -8.41
N HIS A 24 8.86 11.94 -8.41
CA HIS A 24 7.87 11.10 -9.08
C HIS A 24 6.46 11.37 -8.54
N CYS A 25 6.31 11.45 -7.22
CA CYS A 25 5.02 11.79 -6.61
C CYS A 25 4.53 13.18 -7.05
N LYS A 26 5.40 14.19 -7.09
CA LYS A 26 5.02 15.56 -7.51
C LYS A 26 4.68 15.62 -9.00
N LEU A 27 5.50 15.01 -9.85
CA LEU A 27 5.33 14.98 -11.30
C LEU A 27 4.00 14.32 -11.71
N PHE A 28 3.61 13.25 -11.02
CA PHE A 28 2.36 12.53 -11.29
C PHE A 28 1.22 12.94 -10.37
N CYS A 29 1.18 14.19 -9.92
CA CYS A 29 0.06 14.77 -9.16
C CYS A 29 -0.37 13.91 -7.95
N HIS A 30 0.61 13.34 -7.25
CA HIS A 30 0.43 12.39 -6.14
C HIS A 30 -0.36 11.12 -6.48
N ARG A 31 -0.18 10.64 -7.72
CA ARG A 31 -0.63 9.34 -8.23
C ARG A 31 0.55 8.60 -8.87
N PRO A 32 1.62 8.31 -8.11
CA PRO A 32 2.82 7.68 -8.65
C PRO A 32 2.52 6.28 -9.19
N PHE A 33 3.07 5.93 -10.35
CA PHE A 33 2.99 4.57 -10.91
C PHE A 33 4.25 3.72 -10.70
N ILE A 34 5.29 4.29 -10.10
CA ILE A 34 6.45 3.57 -9.58
C ILE A 34 6.44 3.83 -8.09
N TRP A 35 6.31 2.77 -7.30
CA TRP A 35 6.26 2.85 -5.85
C TRP A 35 7.62 2.50 -5.28
N HIS A 36 8.11 3.32 -4.36
CA HIS A 36 9.35 3.08 -3.65
C HIS A 36 9.04 2.60 -2.24
N ILE A 37 9.18 1.30 -2.04
CA ILE A 37 8.95 0.63 -0.75
C ILE A 37 10.30 0.45 -0.06
N TRP A 38 10.36 0.63 1.25
CA TRP A 38 11.61 0.51 2.01
C TRP A 38 11.38 0.16 3.48
N ASP A 39 12.44 -0.27 4.15
CA ASP A 39 12.42 -0.72 5.55
C ASP A 39 12.62 0.40 6.59
N GLY A 40 12.66 1.67 6.14
CA GLY A 40 12.87 2.83 7.00
C GLY A 40 14.34 3.17 7.27
N ARG A 41 15.31 2.34 6.84
CA ARG A 41 16.73 2.68 6.98
C ARG A 41 17.22 3.52 5.81
N ARG A 42 17.85 4.66 6.13
CA ARG A 42 18.24 5.65 5.13
C ARG A 42 19.31 5.14 4.15
N ARG A 43 20.38 4.52 4.65
CA ARG A 43 21.60 4.24 3.87
C ARG A 43 21.81 2.77 3.51
N ASP A 44 21.55 1.86 4.45
CA ASP A 44 22.02 0.46 4.38
C ASP A 44 20.87 -0.56 4.55
N GLY A 45 19.62 -0.15 4.30
CA GLY A 45 18.46 -1.04 4.37
C GLY A 45 17.94 -1.50 3.01
N PHE A 46 16.91 -2.33 3.10
CA PHE A 46 16.15 -2.80 1.95
C PHE A 46 15.28 -1.68 1.37
N HIS A 47 15.31 -1.56 0.06
CA HIS A 47 14.37 -0.74 -0.70
C HIS A 47 14.19 -1.28 -2.10
N VAL A 48 13.03 -1.04 -2.68
CA VAL A 48 12.67 -1.55 -3.99
C VAL A 48 11.74 -0.58 -4.72
N LEU A 49 11.92 -0.49 -6.03
CA LEU A 49 11.04 0.24 -6.95
C LEU A 49 10.12 -0.76 -7.66
N VAL A 50 8.81 -0.58 -7.52
CA VAL A 50 7.79 -1.50 -8.06
C VAL A 50 6.86 -0.74 -8.99
N ASN A 51 6.58 -1.29 -10.17
CA ASN A 51 5.59 -0.72 -11.08
C ASN A 51 4.16 -1.03 -10.57
N TYR A 52 3.38 0.02 -10.29
CA TYR A 52 2.00 -0.06 -9.83
C TYR A 52 1.12 -0.92 -10.73
N HIS A 53 1.21 -0.79 -12.05
CA HIS A 53 0.36 -1.55 -12.97
C HIS A 53 0.64 -3.05 -12.92
N LYS A 54 1.88 -3.45 -12.61
CA LYS A 54 2.22 -4.86 -12.36
C LYS A 54 1.72 -5.30 -10.98
N LEU A 55 1.88 -4.45 -9.97
CA LEU A 55 1.45 -4.74 -8.60
C LEU A 55 -0.08 -4.78 -8.45
N ALA A 56 -0.81 -4.07 -9.30
CA ALA A 56 -2.26 -4.05 -9.36
C ALA A 56 -2.83 -4.90 -10.52
N ALA A 57 -2.00 -5.75 -11.13
CA ALA A 57 -2.46 -6.65 -12.18
C ALA A 57 -3.49 -7.65 -11.63
N GLY A 58 -4.61 -7.81 -12.34
CA GLY A 58 -5.69 -8.71 -11.94
C GLY A 58 -5.32 -10.20 -12.04
N ASN A 59 -6.30 -11.05 -11.72
CA ASN A 59 -6.19 -12.52 -11.74
C ASN A 59 -5.06 -13.05 -10.85
N GLY A 60 -4.92 -12.49 -9.63
CA GLY A 60 -3.91 -12.90 -8.65
C GLY A 60 -2.46 -12.51 -8.98
N LYS A 61 -2.18 -11.93 -10.16
CA LYS A 61 -0.81 -11.57 -10.56
C LYS A 61 -0.20 -10.48 -9.67
N GLY A 62 -1.00 -9.49 -9.30
CA GLY A 62 -0.58 -8.44 -8.37
C GLY A 62 -0.23 -8.99 -6.99
N ARG A 63 -1.06 -9.92 -6.48
CA ARG A 63 -0.82 -10.66 -5.24
C ARG A 63 0.47 -11.47 -5.29
N GLN A 64 0.64 -12.27 -6.34
CA GLN A 64 1.84 -13.07 -6.53
C GLN A 64 3.10 -12.19 -6.59
N LEU A 65 3.04 -11.03 -7.23
CA LEU A 65 4.16 -10.09 -7.25
C LEU A 65 4.50 -9.57 -5.85
N LEU A 66 3.47 -9.21 -5.06
CA LEU A 66 3.66 -8.74 -3.68
C LEU A 66 4.19 -9.85 -2.77
N GLU A 67 3.70 -11.07 -2.91
CA GLU A 67 4.19 -12.26 -2.19
C GLU A 67 5.65 -12.55 -2.54
N ASN A 68 6.01 -12.51 -3.83
CA ASN A 68 7.40 -12.69 -4.29
C ASN A 68 8.33 -11.60 -3.74
N LEU A 69 7.88 -10.33 -3.72
CA LEU A 69 8.62 -9.24 -3.07
C LEU A 69 8.85 -9.52 -1.59
N THR A 70 7.84 -10.02 -0.89
CA THR A 70 7.82 -10.20 0.57
C THR A 70 8.60 -11.41 1.05
N TYR A 71 8.44 -12.55 0.36
CA TYR A 71 8.98 -13.83 0.80
C TYR A 71 10.27 -14.23 0.07
N SER A 72 10.48 -13.74 -1.16
CA SER A 72 11.69 -14.03 -1.93
C SER A 72 12.68 -12.88 -1.87
N TYR A 73 12.41 -11.73 -2.48
CA TYR A 73 13.40 -10.64 -2.54
C TYR A 73 13.78 -10.11 -1.15
N LEU A 74 12.79 -9.78 -0.31
CA LEU A 74 13.03 -9.38 1.07
C LEU A 74 13.47 -10.57 1.94
N GLY A 75 13.00 -11.78 1.64
CA GLY A 75 13.41 -13.01 2.34
C GLY A 75 14.91 -13.30 2.18
N ASP A 76 15.45 -13.15 0.97
CA ASP A 76 16.88 -13.29 0.68
C ASP A 76 17.70 -12.22 1.43
N TRP A 77 17.21 -10.98 1.46
CA TRP A 77 17.83 -9.92 2.25
C TRP A 77 17.88 -10.25 3.74
N ILE A 78 16.75 -10.71 4.31
CA ILE A 78 16.65 -11.14 5.71
C ILE A 78 17.62 -12.28 6.00
N THR A 79 17.73 -13.28 5.11
CA THR A 79 18.67 -14.39 5.25
C THR A 79 20.11 -13.90 5.32
N ARG A 80 20.51 -12.99 4.41
CA ARG A 80 21.85 -12.38 4.44
C ARG A 80 22.11 -11.63 5.75
N GLN A 81 21.12 -10.90 6.27
CA GLN A 81 21.30 -10.19 7.55
C GLN A 81 21.42 -11.16 8.73
N LYS A 82 20.65 -12.26 8.74
CA LYS A 82 20.79 -13.31 9.76
C LYS A 82 22.19 -13.94 9.76
N GLU A 83 22.76 -14.18 8.58
CA GLU A 83 24.14 -14.67 8.48
C GLU A 83 25.16 -13.62 8.93
N GLY A 84 24.95 -12.34 8.59
CA GLY A 84 25.79 -11.24 9.07
C GLY A 84 25.79 -11.13 10.60
N VAL A 85 24.63 -11.30 11.25
CA VAL A 85 24.53 -11.38 12.71
C VAL A 85 25.35 -12.55 13.26
N LYS A 86 25.26 -13.74 12.66
CA LYS A 86 26.07 -14.91 13.07
C LYS A 86 27.57 -14.67 12.94
N ARG A 87 28.00 -13.86 11.96
CA ARG A 87 29.40 -13.47 11.74
C ARG A 87 29.84 -12.29 12.62
N GLY A 88 28.96 -11.70 13.43
CA GLY A 88 29.27 -10.53 14.25
C GLY A 88 29.48 -9.25 13.42
N GLU A 89 28.87 -9.15 12.23
CA GLU A 89 28.99 -7.97 11.38
C GLU A 89 28.28 -6.76 12.02
N GLY A 90 29.00 -5.63 12.10
CA GLY A 90 28.47 -4.39 12.63
C GLY A 90 27.15 -3.96 11.96
N GLY A 91 26.14 -3.66 12.78
CA GLY A 91 24.83 -3.19 12.34
C GLY A 91 23.94 -4.23 11.67
N ALA A 92 24.36 -5.50 11.58
CA ALA A 92 23.54 -6.56 10.98
C ALA A 92 22.24 -6.80 11.76
N GLU A 93 22.26 -6.65 13.08
CA GLU A 93 21.06 -6.76 13.93
C GLU A 93 20.03 -5.67 13.60
N ASP A 94 20.47 -4.42 13.47
CA ASP A 94 19.56 -3.31 13.14
C ASP A 94 18.99 -3.43 11.72
N ARG A 95 19.80 -3.91 10.76
CA ARG A 95 19.34 -4.19 9.39
C ARG A 95 18.33 -5.34 9.39
N LEU A 96 18.57 -6.38 10.17
CA LEU A 96 17.66 -7.51 10.31
C LEU A 96 16.33 -7.07 10.94
N ALA A 97 16.37 -6.28 12.01
CA ALA A 97 15.17 -5.78 12.68
C ALA A 97 14.30 -4.92 11.74
N ALA A 98 14.89 -4.00 10.99
CA ALA A 98 14.17 -3.19 10.02
C ALA A 98 13.54 -4.04 8.90
N ALA A 99 14.29 -5.00 8.36
CA ALA A 99 13.80 -5.89 7.30
C ALA A 99 12.64 -6.78 7.77
N LEU A 100 12.70 -7.31 8.99
CA LEU A 100 11.62 -8.10 9.59
C LEU A 100 10.37 -7.26 9.84
N GLU A 101 10.52 -6.01 10.28
CA GLU A 101 9.39 -5.10 10.44
C GLU A 101 8.74 -4.80 9.08
N LEU A 102 9.52 -4.53 8.03
CA LEU A 102 8.96 -4.36 6.67
C LEU A 102 8.21 -5.61 6.21
N GLN A 103 8.78 -6.80 6.43
CA GLN A 103 8.14 -8.06 6.06
C GLN A 103 6.79 -8.23 6.76
N LYS A 104 6.72 -7.94 8.06
CA LYS A 104 5.47 -7.95 8.83
C LYS A 104 4.41 -7.01 8.23
N ARG A 105 4.78 -5.80 7.81
CA ARG A 105 3.85 -4.85 7.16
C ARG A 105 3.35 -5.36 5.82
N LEU A 106 4.23 -5.92 5.00
CA LEU A 106 3.86 -6.47 3.70
C LEU A 106 2.92 -7.67 3.84
N ILE A 107 3.15 -8.55 4.82
CA ILE A 107 2.24 -9.66 5.16
C ILE A 107 0.85 -9.11 5.52
N ALA A 108 0.78 -8.10 6.39
CA ALA A 108 -0.50 -7.50 6.77
C ALA A 108 -1.23 -6.85 5.57
N ILE A 109 -0.50 -6.28 4.60
CA ILE A 109 -1.07 -5.77 3.34
C ILE A 109 -1.57 -6.91 2.43
N ILE A 110 -0.83 -8.01 2.34
CA ILE A 110 -1.22 -9.21 1.59
C ILE A 110 -2.52 -9.80 2.17
N GLU A 111 -2.62 -9.88 3.50
CA GLU A 111 -3.80 -10.35 4.23
C GLU A 111 -4.97 -9.38 4.10
N GLY A 112 -4.71 -8.08 4.21
CA GLY A 112 -5.66 -7.00 3.94
C GLY A 112 -6.77 -6.86 4.98
N GLU A 113 -6.48 -7.15 6.25
CA GLU A 113 -7.34 -6.71 7.37
C GLU A 113 -7.13 -5.20 7.64
N PRO A 114 -8.15 -4.50 8.17
CA PRO A 114 -7.98 -3.12 8.62
C PRO A 114 -6.76 -2.92 9.54
N PRO A 115 -5.98 -1.85 9.35
CA PRO A 115 -6.19 -0.73 8.41
C PRO A 115 -5.56 -0.95 7.02
N PHE A 116 -5.12 -2.16 6.69
CA PHE A 116 -4.47 -2.51 5.42
C PHE A 116 -5.44 -3.01 4.34
N ASP A 117 -6.75 -2.94 4.59
CA ASP A 117 -7.76 -3.30 3.61
C ASP A 117 -7.88 -2.27 2.49
N ILE A 118 -8.30 -2.75 1.32
CA ILE A 118 -8.74 -1.90 0.21
C ILE A 118 -10.25 -1.72 0.31
N PHE A 119 -10.67 -0.46 0.22
CA PHE A 119 -12.08 -0.07 0.14
C PHE A 119 -12.35 0.64 -1.19
N ILE A 120 -13.34 0.16 -1.92
CA ILE A 120 -13.77 0.71 -3.21
C ILE A 120 -15.23 1.14 -3.11
N ARG A 121 -15.47 2.43 -2.84
CA ARG A 121 -16.79 2.99 -2.54
C ARG A 121 -17.93 2.59 -3.48
N TRP A 122 -17.65 2.42 -4.77
CA TRP A 122 -18.66 2.12 -5.79
C TRP A 122 -18.94 0.62 -5.97
N LYS A 123 -18.19 -0.26 -5.31
CA LYS A 123 -18.45 -1.72 -5.32
C LYS A 123 -19.34 -2.11 -4.14
N PRO A 124 -20.30 -3.03 -4.32
CA PRO A 124 -21.09 -3.53 -3.19
C PRO A 124 -20.19 -4.33 -2.22
N ILE A 125 -20.62 -4.52 -0.98
CA ILE A 125 -19.81 -5.14 0.09
C ILE A 125 -19.29 -6.55 -0.28
N GLU A 126 -20.10 -7.34 -0.99
CA GLU A 126 -19.71 -8.65 -1.51
C GLU A 126 -18.57 -8.61 -2.55
N ASP A 127 -18.44 -7.52 -3.31
CA ASP A 127 -17.45 -7.39 -4.38
C ASP A 127 -16.23 -6.56 -3.94
N GLN A 128 -16.19 -6.15 -2.66
CA GLN A 128 -15.03 -5.50 -2.05
C GLN A 128 -13.82 -6.43 -2.07
N PRO A 129 -12.59 -5.93 -2.31
CA PRO A 129 -11.38 -6.72 -2.27
C PRO A 129 -11.14 -7.39 -0.91
N ILE A 130 -10.61 -8.62 -0.92
CA ILE A 130 -10.13 -9.34 0.26
C ILE A 130 -8.64 -9.59 0.05
N GLY A 131 -7.82 -9.17 1.01
CA GLY A 131 -6.37 -9.14 0.83
C GLY A 131 -5.91 -8.19 -0.26
N TRP A 132 -4.68 -8.40 -0.72
CA TRP A 132 -4.14 -7.70 -1.88
C TRP A 132 -4.73 -8.24 -3.19
N GLU A 133 -5.97 -7.85 -3.48
CA GLU A 133 -6.67 -8.07 -4.76
C GLU A 133 -7.17 -6.72 -5.31
N PRO A 134 -6.25 -5.80 -5.65
CA PRO A 134 -6.61 -4.45 -6.08
C PRO A 134 -7.38 -4.45 -7.40
N ASP A 135 -8.26 -3.47 -7.56
CA ASP A 135 -8.85 -3.15 -8.85
C ASP A 135 -8.03 -2.04 -9.52
N ILE A 136 -7.43 -2.33 -10.68
CA ILE A 136 -6.67 -1.33 -11.43
C ILE A 136 -7.54 -0.13 -11.84
N ASN A 137 -8.84 -0.34 -12.08
CA ASN A 137 -9.80 0.72 -12.40
C ASN A 137 -10.14 1.56 -11.16
N GLY A 138 -9.90 1.04 -9.95
CA GLY A 138 -9.95 1.81 -8.71
C GLY A 138 -8.86 2.90 -8.64
N GLY A 139 -7.81 2.75 -9.46
CA GLY A 139 -6.73 3.71 -9.60
C GLY A 139 -5.78 3.76 -8.40
N VAL A 140 -4.68 4.50 -8.58
CA VAL A 140 -3.59 4.60 -7.59
C VAL A 140 -4.11 5.08 -6.24
N ARG A 141 -5.09 6.02 -6.22
CA ARG A 141 -5.62 6.59 -4.97
C ARG A 141 -6.08 5.50 -4.02
N LEU A 142 -6.88 4.53 -4.47
CA LEU A 142 -7.45 3.54 -3.56
C LEU A 142 -6.43 2.45 -3.21
N ASN A 143 -5.69 1.98 -4.20
CA ASN A 143 -4.80 0.83 -4.05
C ASN A 143 -3.54 1.15 -3.23
N ILE A 144 -3.13 2.43 -3.13
CA ILE A 144 -1.96 2.82 -2.34
C ILE A 144 -2.26 2.94 -0.83
N ARG A 145 -3.54 2.94 -0.42
CA ARG A 145 -3.95 3.14 0.98
C ARG A 145 -3.29 2.17 1.96
N PRO A 146 -3.25 0.84 1.70
CA PRO A 146 -2.62 -0.11 2.61
C PRO A 146 -1.14 0.19 2.86
N PHE A 147 -0.43 0.66 1.83
CA PHE A 147 0.99 1.00 1.89
C PHE A 147 1.27 2.27 2.71
N MET A 148 0.25 3.10 2.94
CA MET A 148 0.33 4.33 3.72
C MET A 148 -0.31 4.20 5.12
N ALA A 149 -0.85 3.02 5.46
CA ALA A 149 -1.74 2.86 6.61
C ALA A 149 -1.02 2.96 7.96
N GLN A 150 0.20 2.45 8.07
CA GLN A 150 1.00 2.50 9.30
C GLN A 150 2.47 2.78 9.00
N ASP A 151 3.02 3.81 9.63
CA ASP A 151 4.41 4.22 9.44
C ASP A 151 5.38 3.18 10.00
N ILE A 152 6.44 2.88 9.24
CA ILE A 152 7.56 2.07 9.71
C ILE A 152 8.54 2.94 10.54
N PRO A 153 9.24 2.37 11.55
CA PRO A 153 10.29 3.09 12.25
C PRO A 153 11.35 3.67 11.30
N GLY A 154 11.80 4.91 11.53
CA GLY A 154 12.72 5.60 10.62
C GLY A 154 12.08 6.15 9.34
N GLY A 155 10.81 5.82 9.08
CA GLY A 155 10.01 6.31 7.97
C GLY A 155 9.56 7.77 8.10
N ARG A 156 9.00 8.33 7.01
CA ARG A 156 8.38 9.65 7.04
C ARG A 156 6.94 9.54 7.54
N LYS A 157 6.52 10.47 8.41
CA LYS A 157 5.17 10.49 8.99
C LYS A 157 4.06 10.48 7.92
N GLY A 158 3.16 9.52 7.98
CA GLY A 158 2.04 9.28 7.08
C GLY A 158 2.43 8.72 5.71
N ALA A 159 3.67 8.25 5.52
CA ALA A 159 4.11 7.58 4.30
C ALA A 159 3.92 6.06 4.37
N GLY A 160 3.64 5.52 5.56
CA GLY A 160 3.56 4.08 5.78
C GLY A 160 4.91 3.40 5.53
N ILE A 161 4.92 2.48 4.56
CA ILE A 161 6.14 1.79 4.08
C ILE A 161 6.72 2.41 2.80
N LEU A 162 6.19 3.55 2.36
CA LEU A 162 6.70 4.27 1.19
C LEU A 162 7.84 5.22 1.57
N ARG A 163 8.77 5.45 0.64
CA ARG A 163 9.93 6.34 0.84
C ARG A 163 9.53 7.80 1.06
N TRP A 164 8.37 8.19 0.56
CA TRP A 164 7.81 9.55 0.61
C TRP A 164 6.29 9.46 0.79
N LYS A 165 5.65 10.54 1.28
CA LYS A 165 4.20 10.59 1.50
C LYS A 165 3.46 11.23 0.32
N PRO A 166 2.80 10.47 -0.58
CA PRO A 166 1.85 11.05 -1.53
C PRO A 166 0.81 11.92 -0.82
N ASN A 167 0.50 13.10 -1.38
CA ASN A 167 -0.52 13.98 -0.81
C ASN A 167 -1.93 13.50 -1.19
N ILE A 168 -2.38 12.45 -0.51
CA ILE A 168 -3.70 11.84 -0.71
C ILE A 168 -4.58 12.12 0.50
N LYS A 169 -5.81 12.56 0.23
CA LYS A 169 -6.84 12.77 1.25
C LYS A 169 -7.91 11.67 1.12
N TRP A 170 -8.32 11.10 2.24
CA TRP A 170 -9.39 10.09 2.33
C TRP A 170 -10.73 10.69 2.77
N ASN A 171 -10.82 12.02 2.84
CA ASN A 171 -12.04 12.71 3.20
C ASN A 171 -13.17 12.46 2.18
N LYS A 172 -14.38 12.89 2.57
CA LYS A 172 -15.56 12.86 1.70
C LYS A 172 -15.32 13.66 0.41
N ASP A 173 -15.61 13.06 -0.74
CA ASP A 173 -15.55 13.75 -2.03
C ASP A 173 -16.82 14.61 -2.26
N ARG A 174 -16.73 15.55 -3.22
CA ARG A 174 -17.87 16.36 -3.66
C ARG A 174 -18.91 15.51 -4.40
N GLY A 175 -20.18 15.89 -4.28
CA GLY A 175 -21.31 15.27 -4.95
C GLY A 175 -22.01 14.18 -4.13
N LYS A 176 -22.99 13.54 -4.75
CA LYS A 176 -23.79 12.44 -4.19
C LYS A 176 -23.70 11.21 -5.09
N GLU A 177 -23.91 10.05 -4.50
CA GLU A 177 -24.06 8.78 -5.21
C GLU A 177 -25.54 8.59 -5.56
N PRO A 178 -25.86 7.91 -6.69
CA PRO A 178 -27.22 7.51 -6.98
C PRO A 178 -27.72 6.53 -5.91
N TYR A 179 -29.05 6.41 -5.79
CA TYR A 179 -29.65 5.48 -4.84
C TYR A 179 -29.10 4.06 -5.02
N ARG A 180 -28.67 3.44 -3.91
CA ARG A 180 -28.22 2.04 -3.87
C ARG A 180 -28.73 1.34 -2.62
N PRO A 181 -29.02 0.03 -2.65
CA PRO A 181 -29.51 -0.73 -1.50
C PRO A 181 -28.59 -0.64 -0.28
N GLN A 182 -29.18 -0.54 0.91
CA GLN A 182 -28.43 -0.37 2.17
C GLN A 182 -27.59 -1.60 2.50
N GLU A 183 -28.10 -2.79 2.20
CA GLU A 183 -27.47 -4.08 2.49
C GLU A 183 -26.16 -4.25 1.71
N GLN A 184 -26.11 -3.71 0.49
CA GLN A 184 -24.94 -3.76 -0.39
C GLN A 184 -23.99 -2.57 -0.20
N TYR A 185 -24.52 -1.40 0.16
CA TYR A 185 -23.77 -0.14 0.26
C TYR A 185 -24.04 0.60 1.57
N PRO A 186 -23.78 0.00 2.73
CA PRO A 186 -24.17 0.58 4.03
C PRO A 186 -23.57 1.99 4.26
N TRP A 187 -22.43 2.29 3.64
CA TRP A 187 -21.76 3.59 3.74
C TRP A 187 -22.44 4.75 2.99
N PHE A 188 -23.47 4.48 2.20
CA PHE A 188 -24.32 5.55 1.63
C PHE A 188 -25.51 5.90 2.53
N TRP A 189 -25.71 5.16 3.61
CA TRP A 189 -26.85 5.29 4.51
C TRP A 189 -26.42 5.81 5.87
N LYS A 190 -27.31 6.53 6.52
CA LYS A 190 -27.15 6.97 7.90
C LYS A 190 -28.52 6.97 8.56
N ASP A 191 -28.65 6.28 9.71
CA ASP A 191 -29.89 6.23 10.49
C ASP A 191 -31.12 5.77 9.68
N GLY A 192 -30.92 4.86 8.72
CA GLY A 192 -31.98 4.34 7.84
C GLY A 192 -32.32 5.23 6.63
N GLU A 193 -31.66 6.38 6.50
CA GLU A 193 -31.87 7.30 5.38
C GLU A 193 -30.73 7.24 4.36
N PHE A 194 -31.08 7.26 3.07
CA PHE A 194 -30.11 7.33 1.99
C PHE A 194 -29.47 8.72 1.95
N THR A 195 -28.22 8.82 2.40
CA THR A 195 -27.46 10.07 2.32
C THR A 195 -26.73 10.22 1.01
N GLY A 196 -26.36 9.13 0.33
CA GLY A 196 -25.55 9.16 -0.90
C GLY A 196 -24.19 9.84 -0.73
N ASN A 197 -23.66 9.92 0.49
CA ASN A 197 -22.40 10.61 0.75
C ASN A 197 -21.21 9.86 0.16
N ARG A 198 -20.31 10.59 -0.50
CA ARG A 198 -19.09 10.05 -1.12
C ARG A 198 -17.96 9.86 -0.11
N VAL A 199 -18.19 9.01 0.89
CA VAL A 199 -17.23 8.67 1.97
C VAL A 199 -16.16 7.71 1.47
N ASN A 200 -14.89 7.98 1.79
CA ASN A 200 -13.74 7.17 1.35
C ASN A 200 -12.93 6.60 2.52
N ASP A 201 -13.01 7.21 3.70
CA ASP A 201 -12.30 6.77 4.89
C ASP A 201 -13.08 5.69 5.64
N ILE A 202 -13.24 4.54 4.99
CA ILE A 202 -13.96 3.38 5.52
C ILE A 202 -13.07 2.17 5.47
N HIS A 203 -13.14 1.35 6.51
CA HIS A 203 -12.45 0.08 6.60
C HIS A 203 -13.48 -1.02 6.77
N LEU A 204 -13.27 -2.13 6.08
CA LEU A 204 -14.17 -3.29 6.12
C LEU A 204 -13.34 -4.52 6.47
N SER A 205 -13.74 -5.26 7.50
CA SER A 205 -13.07 -6.49 7.90
C SER A 205 -13.19 -7.56 6.80
N ILE A 206 -12.24 -8.48 6.74
CA ILE A 206 -12.33 -9.62 5.82
C ILE A 206 -13.59 -10.44 6.12
N ASN A 207 -13.90 -10.63 7.40
CA ASN A 207 -15.07 -11.39 7.85
C ASN A 207 -16.38 -10.82 7.31
N ASP A 208 -16.56 -9.49 7.35
CA ASP A 208 -17.79 -8.85 6.86
C ASP A 208 -17.93 -9.03 5.34
N LYS A 209 -16.83 -8.85 4.59
CA LYS A 209 -16.79 -9.09 3.14
C LYS A 209 -17.09 -10.55 2.80
N GLN A 210 -16.56 -11.51 3.56
CA GLN A 210 -16.81 -12.94 3.37
C GLN A 210 -18.27 -13.31 3.65
N LYS A 211 -18.86 -12.77 4.72
CA LYS A 211 -20.29 -12.99 5.04
C LYS A 211 -21.19 -12.48 3.92
N ALA A 212 -20.94 -11.27 3.42
CA ALA A 212 -21.67 -10.72 2.28
C ALA A 212 -21.54 -11.58 1.01
N ARG A 213 -20.33 -12.02 0.67
CA ARG A 213 -20.07 -12.92 -0.47
C ARG A 213 -20.82 -14.25 -0.36
N LYS A 214 -20.93 -14.81 0.84
CA LYS A 214 -21.67 -16.07 1.08
C LYS A 214 -23.18 -15.86 0.92
N GLY A 215 -23.73 -14.76 1.45
CA GLY A 215 -25.15 -14.42 1.30
C GLY A 215 -25.57 -14.28 -0.17
N LYS A 216 -24.74 -13.62 -1.00
CA LYS A 216 -24.95 -13.49 -2.45
C LYS A 216 -24.95 -14.83 -3.21
N LYS A 217 -24.23 -15.85 -2.73
CA LYS A 217 -24.20 -17.18 -3.39
C LYS A 217 -25.40 -18.05 -3.03
N GLN A 218 -26.14 -17.70 -1.98
CA GLN A 218 -27.32 -18.43 -1.51
C GLN A 218 -28.63 -17.86 -2.06
N THR A 219 -28.55 -16.70 -2.74
CA THR A 219 -29.65 -16.01 -3.44
C THR A 219 -29.51 -16.20 -4.94
#